data_AF-A0A9W8TCE8-F1
#
_entry.id   AF-A0A9W8TCE8-F1
#
_cell.length_a   1.000
_cell.length_b   1.000
_cell.length_c   1.000
_cell.angle_alpha   90.00
_cell.angle_beta   90.00
_cell.angle_gamma   90.00
#
_symmetry.space_group_name_H-M   'P 1'
#
loop_
_entity.id
_entity.type
_entity.pdbx_description
1 polymer ?
#
loop_
_entity_poly.entity_id
_entity_poly.type
_entity_poly.pdbx_seq_one_letter_code
_entity_poly.pdbx_strand_id
1 'polypeptide(L)'
;VDEYARFGLFMAELLYATSLGFSKLAILGFYWRLFSVSNIRLGIYILQGSTVIWLTIRTFMTIFHCIPVQAYWNHTIKDTVCNVDPAKFMFGTTLVHLFLEIAVLSLPVFQVKALNLRLGQKIAVVAMFMFGIL
;
A
#
# COMPACT_ATOMS: atom_id res chain seq x y z
N VAL A 1 -18.56 4.05 26.23
CA VAL A 1 -17.55 5.00 25.71
C VAL A 1 -16.49 4.26 24.92
N ASP A 2 -16.03 3.09 25.39
CA ASP A 2 -14.97 2.31 24.75
C ASP A 2 -15.35 1.75 23.36
N GLU A 3 -16.63 1.46 23.11
CA GLU A 3 -17.11 0.97 21.81
C GLU A 3 -16.94 2.02 20.69
N TYR A 4 -17.24 3.29 20.96
CA TYR A 4 -17.06 4.38 19.99
C TYR A 4 -15.57 4.62 19.67
N ALA A 5 -14.69 4.49 20.66
CA ALA A 5 -13.25 4.60 20.44
C ALA A 5 -12.73 3.45 19.54
N ARG A 6 -13.21 2.22 19.74
CA ARG A 6 -12.83 1.05 18.92
C ARG A 6 -13.35 1.15 17.49
N PHE A 7 -14.56 1.63 17.29
CA PHE A 7 -15.10 1.91 15.97
C PHE A 7 -14.29 2.99 15.23
N GLY A 8 -13.88 4.04 15.95
CA GLY A 8 -12.99 5.08 15.41
C GLY A 8 -11.64 4.51 14.95
N LEU A 9 -11.03 3.64 15.74
CA LEU A 9 -9.76 2.96 15.38
C LEU A 9 -9.92 2.06 14.14
N PHE A 10 -11.03 1.34 14.04
CA PHE A 10 -11.34 0.52 12.86
C PHE A 10 -11.41 1.36 11.57
N MET A 11 -12.14 2.48 11.62
CA MET A 11 -12.24 3.40 10.49
C MET A 11 -10.90 4.06 10.15
N ALA A 12 -10.14 4.46 11.17
CA ALA A 12 -8.82 5.04 10.99
C ALA A 12 -7.86 4.05 10.31
N GLU A 13 -7.93 2.76 10.66
CA GLU A 13 -7.09 1.73 10.03
C GLU A 13 -7.42 1.53 8.54
N LEU A 14 -8.71 1.53 8.17
CA LEU A 14 -9.15 1.47 6.78
C LEU A 14 -8.72 2.71 5.97
N LEU A 15 -8.89 3.90 6.54
CA LEU A 15 -8.46 5.15 5.92
C LEU A 15 -6.93 5.21 5.76
N TYR A 16 -6.20 4.75 6.75
CA TYR A 16 -4.74 4.65 6.68
C TYR A 16 -4.29 3.69 5.56
N ALA A 17 -4.91 2.50 5.48
CA ALA A 17 -4.63 1.53 4.43
C ALA A 17 -4.86 2.08 3.02
N THR A 18 -6.00 2.73 2.81
CA THR A 18 -6.36 3.34 1.53
C THR A 18 -5.42 4.49 1.17
N SER A 19 -5.10 5.37 2.12
CA SER A 19 -4.14 6.46 1.93
C SER A 19 -2.78 5.97 1.45
N LEU A 20 -2.25 4.90 2.06
CA LEU A 20 -1.00 4.27 1.62
C LEU A 20 -1.10 3.73 0.19
N GLY A 21 -2.21 3.06 -0.15
CA GLY A 21 -2.45 2.56 -1.51
C GLY A 21 -2.49 3.67 -2.54
N PHE A 22 -3.26 4.73 -2.29
CA PHE A 22 -3.36 5.89 -3.19
C PHE A 22 -2.04 6.63 -3.35
N SER A 23 -1.25 6.75 -2.28
CA SER A 23 0.07 7.38 -2.33
C SER A 23 1.02 6.64 -3.29
N LYS A 24 1.03 5.30 -3.23
CA LYS A 24 1.80 4.45 -4.16
C LYS A 24 1.32 4.61 -5.60
N LEU A 25 0.01 4.61 -5.82
CA LEU A 25 -0.57 4.78 -7.15
C LEU A 25 -0.23 6.16 -7.75
N ALA A 26 -0.21 7.22 -6.93
CA ALA A 26 0.20 8.55 -7.35
C ALA A 26 1.68 8.59 -7.77
N ILE A 27 2.57 7.98 -6.98
CA ILE A 27 4.01 7.87 -7.29
C ILE A 27 4.23 7.08 -8.59
N LEU A 28 3.58 5.92 -8.73
CA LEU A 28 3.67 5.09 -9.94
C LEU A 28 3.10 5.81 -11.17
N GLY A 29 2.00 6.56 -11.01
CA GLY A 29 1.44 7.40 -12.07
C GLY A 29 2.37 8.53 -12.48
N PHE A 30 3.07 9.15 -11.52
CA PHE A 30 4.11 10.12 -11.79
C PHE A 30 5.27 9.51 -12.57
N TYR A 31 5.73 8.31 -12.19
CA TYR A 31 6.76 7.57 -12.93
C TYR A 31 6.31 7.22 -14.35
N TRP A 32 5.05 6.81 -14.53
CA TRP A 32 4.51 6.51 -15.86
C TRP A 32 4.55 7.74 -16.78
N ARG A 33 4.15 8.91 -16.26
CA ARG A 33 4.21 10.18 -17.00
C ARG A 33 5.65 10.62 -17.29
N LEU A 34 6.55 10.46 -16.33
CA LEU A 34 7.95 10.89 -16.44
C LEU A 34 8.76 10.01 -17.40
N PHE A 35 8.54 8.70 -17.38
CA PHE A 35 9.28 7.71 -18.18
C PHE A 35 8.49 7.24 -19.41
N SER A 36 7.76 8.16 -20.06
CA SER A 36 6.93 7.89 -21.22
C SER A 36 7.62 7.08 -22.33
N VAL A 37 8.95 7.17 -22.50
CA VAL A 37 9.68 6.61 -23.65
C VAL A 37 10.44 5.31 -23.34
N SER A 38 10.38 4.75 -22.12
CA SER A 38 11.19 3.57 -21.76
C SER A 38 10.39 2.28 -21.53
N ASN A 39 11.08 1.15 -21.68
CA ASN A 39 10.56 -0.22 -21.49
C ASN A 39 10.06 -0.52 -20.05
N ILE A 40 10.09 0.44 -19.12
CA ILE A 40 9.72 0.23 -17.70
C ILE A 40 8.21 0.21 -17.48
N ARG A 41 7.41 0.58 -18.49
CA ARG A 41 5.94 0.63 -18.39
C ARG A 41 5.36 -0.68 -17.87
N LEU A 42 5.90 -1.82 -18.31
CA LEU A 42 5.46 -3.13 -17.84
C LEU A 42 5.66 -3.29 -16.32
N GLY A 43 6.82 -2.89 -15.79
CA GLY A 43 7.10 -2.93 -14.36
C GLY A 43 6.17 -2.01 -13.55
N ILE A 44 5.88 -0.81 -14.07
CA ILE A 44 4.94 0.11 -13.44
C ILE A 44 3.53 -0.50 -13.38
N TYR A 45 3.02 -1.06 -14.48
CA TYR A 45 1.70 -1.71 -14.49
C TYR A 45 1.63 -2.91 -13.54
N ILE A 46 2.69 -3.72 -13.47
CA ILE A 46 2.76 -4.85 -12.53
C ILE A 46 2.70 -4.37 -11.07
N LEU A 47 3.45 -3.32 -10.71
CA LEU A 47 3.43 -2.77 -9.36
C LEU A 47 2.10 -2.08 -9.03
N GLN A 48 1.51 -1.40 -10.01
CA GLN A 48 0.21 -0.77 -9.87
C GLN A 48 -0.87 -1.83 -9.60
N GLY A 49 -0.91 -2.89 -10.40
CA GLY A 49 -1.80 -4.04 -10.20
C GLY A 49 -1.57 -4.70 -8.84
N SER A 50 -0.31 -4.98 -8.48
CA SER A 50 0.05 -5.59 -7.19
C SER A 50 -0.41 -4.73 -6.00
N THR A 51 -0.30 -3.40 -6.10
CA THR A 51 -0.76 -2.48 -5.05
C THR A 51 -2.28 -2.51 -4.89
N VAL A 52 -3.04 -2.52 -6.01
CA VAL A 52 -4.50 -2.61 -5.98
C VAL A 52 -4.96 -3.94 -5.41
N ILE A 53 -4.32 -5.05 -5.82
CA ILE A 53 -4.61 -6.39 -5.31
C ILE A 53 -4.36 -6.45 -3.80
N TRP A 54 -3.20 -5.96 -3.33
CA TRP A 54 -2.89 -5.92 -1.91
C TRP A 54 -3.90 -5.08 -1.12
N LEU A 55 -4.27 -3.90 -1.62
CA LEU A 55 -5.24 -3.02 -0.97
C LEU A 55 -6.60 -3.71 -0.86
N THR A 56 -7.05 -4.35 -1.94
CA THR A 56 -8.32 -5.08 -1.99
C THR A 56 -8.33 -6.22 -0.97
N ILE A 57 -7.33 -7.11 -1.01
CA ILE A 57 -7.23 -8.24 -0.08
C ILE A 57 -7.20 -7.75 1.37
N ARG A 58 -6.40 -6.71 1.66
CA ARG A 58 -6.31 -6.13 3.00
C ARG A 58 -7.65 -5.59 3.47
N THR A 59 -8.34 -4.77 2.68
CA THR A 59 -9.63 -4.19 3.04
C THR A 59 -10.69 -5.27 3.26
N PHE A 60 -10.81 -6.25 2.35
CA PHE A 60 -11.77 -7.34 2.50
C PHE A 60 -11.49 -8.17 3.76
N MET A 61 -10.22 -8.52 4.01
CA MET A 61 -9.87 -9.29 5.20
C MET A 61 -10.07 -8.51 6.50
N THR A 62 -9.78 -7.20 6.53
CA THR A 62 -10.05 -6.35 7.71
C THR A 62 -11.56 -6.27 8.00
N ILE A 63 -12.40 -6.20 6.96
CA ILE A 63 -13.86 -6.16 7.13
C ILE A 63 -14.43 -7.53 7.51
N PHE A 64 -14.01 -8.61 6.84
CA PHE A 64 -14.56 -9.95 7.00
C PHE A 64 -13.76 -10.83 7.97
N HIS A 65 -12.89 -10.26 8.80
CA HIS A 65 -12.05 -11.01 9.72
C HIS A 65 -12.85 -11.82 10.77
N CYS A 66 -14.03 -11.31 11.12
CA CYS A 66 -14.96 -11.94 12.05
C CYS A 66 -16.39 -11.80 11.52
N ILE A 67 -17.20 -12.84 11.73
CA ILE A 67 -18.64 -12.81 11.50
C ILE A 67 -19.33 -12.95 12.86
N PRO A 68 -20.16 -12.01 13.29
CA PRO A 68 -20.49 -10.71 12.66
C PRO A 68 -19.37 -9.65 12.81
N VAL A 69 -19.23 -8.74 11.83
CA VAL A 69 -18.18 -7.69 11.83
C VAL A 69 -18.27 -6.78 13.06
N GLN A 70 -19.50 -6.60 13.60
CA GLN A 70 -19.73 -5.82 14.82
C GLN A 70 -18.99 -6.37 16.05
N ALA A 71 -18.62 -7.65 16.04
CA ALA A 71 -17.84 -8.27 17.11
C ALA A 71 -16.47 -7.62 17.34
N TYR A 72 -15.93 -6.91 16.33
CA TYR A 72 -14.64 -6.23 16.44
C TYR A 72 -14.67 -5.08 17.46
N TRP A 73 -15.76 -4.31 17.50
CA TRP A 73 -15.91 -3.19 18.44
C TRP A 73 -16.84 -3.52 19.61
N ASN A 74 -17.75 -4.49 19.44
CA ASN A 74 -18.72 -4.91 20.44
C ASN A 74 -18.49 -6.37 20.88
N HIS A 75 -17.71 -6.54 21.95
CA HIS A 75 -17.36 -7.86 22.51
C HIS A 75 -18.47 -8.50 23.35
N THR A 76 -19.65 -7.88 23.44
CA THR A 76 -20.80 -8.45 24.16
C THR A 76 -21.50 -9.54 23.33
N ILE A 77 -21.21 -9.61 22.02
CA ILE A 77 -21.70 -10.66 21.13
C ILE A 77 -20.94 -11.96 21.43
N LYS A 78 -21.64 -13.01 21.87
CA LYS A 78 -21.04 -14.31 22.21
C LYS A 78 -20.90 -15.28 21.03
N ASP A 79 -21.74 -15.13 20.00
CA ASP A 79 -21.74 -15.99 18.81
C ASP A 79 -20.83 -15.44 17.71
N THR A 80 -19.53 -15.34 18.01
CA THR A 80 -18.53 -14.78 17.09
C THR A 80 -17.66 -15.87 16.51
N VAL A 81 -17.64 -15.96 15.18
CA VAL A 81 -16.73 -16.85 14.45
C VAL A 81 -15.63 -16.00 13.83
N CYS A 82 -14.45 -16.01 14.44
CA CYS A 82 -13.24 -15.40 13.91
C CYS A 82 -12.29 -16.50 13.44
N ASN A 83 -12.45 -16.93 12.20
CA ASN A 83 -11.68 -18.05 11.62
C ASN A 83 -10.26 -17.65 11.18
N VAL A 84 -9.90 -16.37 11.24
CA VAL A 84 -8.61 -15.86 10.78
C VAL A 84 -7.79 -15.40 11.98
N ASP A 85 -6.55 -15.90 12.06
CA ASP A 85 -5.58 -15.49 13.08
C ASP A 85 -5.07 -14.08 12.73
N PRO A 86 -5.41 -13.05 13.52
CA PRO A 86 -5.08 -11.67 13.20
C PRO A 86 -3.58 -11.44 13.17
N ALA A 87 -2.81 -12.13 14.02
CA ALA A 87 -1.36 -11.94 14.10
C ALA A 87 -0.68 -12.46 12.83
N LYS A 88 -1.07 -13.64 12.35
CA LYS A 88 -0.52 -14.21 11.10
C LYS A 88 -0.91 -13.39 9.89
N PHE A 89 -2.15 -12.92 9.82
CA PHE A 89 -2.62 -12.08 8.72
C PHE A 89 -1.93 -10.71 8.69
N MET A 90 -1.82 -10.03 9.84
CA MET A 90 -1.10 -8.76 9.94
C MET A 90 0.38 -8.91 9.57
N PHE A 91 1.03 -9.97 10.03
CA PHE A 91 2.43 -10.22 9.69
C PHE A 91 2.61 -10.43 8.17
N GLY A 92 1.78 -11.27 7.56
CA GLY A 92 1.83 -11.51 6.11
C GLY A 92 1.56 -10.26 5.28
N THR A 93 0.52 -9.49 5.62
CA THR A 93 0.19 -8.24 4.90
C THR A 93 1.26 -7.17 5.07
N THR A 94 1.88 -7.08 6.25
CA THR A 94 3.00 -6.16 6.53
C THR A 94 4.23 -6.50 5.71
N LEU A 95 4.58 -7.80 5.61
CA LEU A 95 5.69 -8.24 4.77
C LEU A 95 5.46 -7.88 3.30
N VAL A 96 4.29 -8.22 2.75
CA VAL A 96 3.96 -7.90 1.35
C VAL A 96 3.99 -6.38 1.12
N HIS A 97 3.47 -5.60 2.07
CA HIS A 97 3.51 -4.15 2.00
C HIS A 97 4.94 -3.62 1.92
N LEU A 98 5.84 -4.11 2.78
CA LEU A 98 7.26 -3.74 2.79
C LEU A 98 7.94 -4.08 1.46
N PHE A 99 7.68 -5.26 0.90
CA PHE A 99 8.22 -5.63 -0.41
C PHE A 99 7.73 -4.67 -1.51
N LEU A 100 6.46 -4.27 -1.48
CA LEU A 100 5.92 -3.29 -2.44
C LEU A 100 6.57 -1.92 -2.29
N GLU A 101 6.83 -1.44 -1.06
CA GLU A 101 7.55 -0.18 -0.81
C GLU A 101 8.95 -0.20 -1.46
N ILE A 102 9.73 -1.26 -1.19
CA ILE A 102 11.07 -1.42 -1.74
C ILE A 102 11.03 -1.52 -3.27
N ALA A 103 10.05 -2.24 -3.82
CA ALA A 103 9.92 -2.40 -5.26
C ALA A 103 9.57 -1.08 -5.96
N VAL A 104 8.66 -0.28 -5.41
CA VAL A 104 8.31 1.05 -5.94
C VAL A 104 9.51 2.00 -5.89
N LEU A 105 10.26 2.02 -4.77
CA LEU A 105 11.43 2.88 -4.60
C LEU A 105 12.63 2.47 -5.46
N SER A 106 12.81 1.18 -5.71
CA SER A 106 13.96 0.67 -6.48
C SER A 106 13.78 0.84 -8.00
N LEU A 107 12.55 0.89 -8.50
CA LEU A 107 12.21 1.04 -9.91
C LEU A 107 12.94 2.23 -10.60
N PRO A 108 12.95 3.48 -10.06
CA PRO A 108 13.73 4.57 -10.66
C PRO A 108 15.24 4.35 -10.56
N VAL A 109 15.74 3.72 -9.50
CA VAL A 109 17.19 3.49 -9.29
C VAL A 109 17.75 2.53 -10.33
N PHE A 110 17.04 1.44 -10.61
CA PHE A 110 17.43 0.50 -11.67
C PHE A 110 17.43 1.17 -13.04
N GLN A 111 16.43 2.02 -13.32
CA GLN A 111 16.34 2.72 -14.60
C GLN A 111 17.45 3.76 -14.79
N VAL A 112 17.83 4.49 -13.74
CA VAL A 112 18.94 5.46 -13.79
C VAL A 112 20.29 4.76 -14.01
N LYS A 113 20.48 3.56 -13.45
CA LYS A 113 21.70 2.77 -13.69
C LYS A 113 21.75 2.17 -15.10
N ALA A 114 20.60 1.76 -15.64
CA ALA A 114 20.53 1.06 -16.91
C ALA A 114 20.54 1.98 -18.14
N LEU A 115 20.21 3.26 -17.98
CA LEU A 115 20.02 4.17 -19.12
C LEU A 115 20.78 5.49 -18.89
N ASN A 116 21.57 5.92 -19.89
CA ASN A 116 22.20 7.25 -19.96
C ASN A 116 21.10 8.34 -20.08
N LEU A 117 20.34 8.57 -19.01
CA LEU A 117 19.15 9.40 -19.02
C LEU A 117 19.48 10.89 -19.23
N ARG A 118 18.65 11.56 -20.02
CA ARG A 118 18.66 13.02 -20.20
C ARG A 118 18.42 13.72 -18.85
N LEU A 119 19.15 14.81 -18.62
CA LEU A 119 19.31 15.53 -17.34
C LEU A 119 17.99 15.78 -16.56
N GLY A 120 16.86 16.00 -17.26
CA GLY A 120 15.55 16.22 -16.64
C GLY A 120 15.00 15.07 -15.79
N GLN A 121 15.26 13.82 -16.17
CA GLN A 121 14.83 12.66 -15.35
C GLN A 121 15.73 12.43 -14.14
N LYS A 122 17.03 12.78 -14.27
CA LYS A 122 17.98 12.77 -13.15
C LYS A 122 17.56 13.79 -12.08
N ILE A 123 17.12 14.98 -12.50
CA ILE A 123 16.62 16.02 -11.59
C ILE A 123 15.35 15.58 -10.88
N ALA A 124 14.40 14.93 -11.56
CA ALA A 124 13.17 14.45 -10.93
C ALA A 124 13.44 13.35 -9.88
N VAL A 125 14.35 12.40 -10.16
CA VAL A 125 14.75 11.36 -9.20
C VAL A 125 15.44 11.97 -7.98
N VAL A 126 16.38 12.92 -8.19
CA VAL A 126 17.03 13.65 -7.11
C VAL A 126 16.03 14.47 -6.30
N ALA A 127 15.08 15.15 -6.95
CA ALA A 127 14.03 15.90 -6.28
C ALA A 127 13.12 15.01 -5.43
N MET A 128 12.70 13.83 -5.94
CA MET A 128 11.88 12.91 -5.15
C MET A 128 12.64 12.32 -3.95
N PHE A 129 13.93 12.02 -4.09
CA PHE A 129 14.76 11.60 -2.96
C PHE A 129 14.99 12.72 -1.94
N MET A 130 15.16 13.96 -2.39
CA MET A 130 15.32 15.12 -1.51
C MET A 130 14.03 15.45 -0.73
N PHE A 131 12.86 15.36 -1.37
CA PHE A 131 11.57 15.58 -0.72
C PHE A 131 11.19 14.47 0.27
N GLY A 132 11.68 13.25 0.09
CA GLY A 132 11.43 12.14 1.03
C GLY A 132 12.33 12.12 2.26
N ILE A 133 13.38 12.95 2.29
CA ILE A 133 14.35 13.06 3.41
C ILE A 133 13.99 14.21 4.38
N LEU A 134 13.17 15.18 3.95
CA LEU A 134 12.70 16.30 4.76
C LEU A 134 11.40 15.95 5.48
#